data_AF-A0A8S0FSI7-F1
#
_entry.id   AF-A0A8S0FSI7-F1
#
_cell.length_a   1.000
_cell.length_b   1.000
_cell.length_c   1.000
_cell.angle_alpha   90.00
_cell.angle_beta   90.00
_cell.angle_gamma   90.00
#
_symmetry.space_group_name_H-M   'P 1'
#
loop_
_entity.id
_entity.type
_entity.pdbx_description
1 polymer ?
#
loop_
_entity_poly.entity_id
_entity_poly.type
_entity_poly.pdbx_seq_one_letter_code
_entity_poly.pdbx_strand_id
1 'polypeptide(L)' 'MNSLNHIASAIVSQSQEQELAPATRRVKLRNTLDVYHYVNGRRVREIVAAGREIVVDSPEVADLIAADHVYAL' A
#
# COMPACT_ATOMS: atom_id res chain seq x y z
N MET A 1 -40.37 40.46 -5.88
CA MET A 1 -39.07 40.30 -5.20
C MET A 1 -38.79 38.80 -5.14
N ASN A 2 -38.14 38.26 -6.17
CA ASN A 2 -37.77 36.85 -6.24
C ASN A 2 -36.30 36.73 -5.84
N SER A 3 -35.98 35.92 -4.84
CA SER A 3 -34.64 35.33 -4.75
C SER A 3 -34.70 34.03 -3.94
N LEU A 4 -34.82 32.92 -4.66
CA LEU A 4 -34.55 31.57 -4.18
C LEU A 4 -33.02 31.38 -4.20
N ASN A 5 -32.36 31.47 -3.05
CA ASN A 5 -30.95 31.09 -2.94
C ASN A 5 -30.85 29.59 -2.67
N HIS A 6 -30.79 28.83 -3.75
CA HIS A 6 -30.61 27.39 -3.75
C HIS A 6 -29.12 27.08 -3.59
N ILE A 7 -28.77 26.57 -2.40
CA ILE A 7 -27.72 25.58 -2.14
C ILE A 7 -26.33 25.95 -2.68
N ALA A 8 -25.50 26.49 -1.78
CA ALA A 8 -24.05 26.51 -1.94
C ALA A 8 -23.58 25.08 -2.23
N SER A 9 -23.20 24.84 -3.49
CA SER A 9 -22.59 23.61 -3.92
C SER A 9 -21.35 23.38 -3.07
N ALA A 10 -21.44 22.42 -2.17
CA ALA A 10 -20.30 21.74 -1.59
C ALA A 10 -19.59 21.04 -2.76
N ILE A 11 -18.82 21.81 -3.52
CA ILE A 11 -17.75 21.28 -4.35
C ILE A 11 -16.72 20.85 -3.34
N VAL A 12 -16.97 19.67 -2.77
CA VAL A 12 -15.97 18.83 -2.15
C VAL A 12 -14.89 18.74 -3.21
N SER A 13 -13.85 19.56 -3.07
CA SER A 13 -12.52 19.27 -3.55
C SER A 13 -12.11 17.97 -2.86
N GLN A 14 -12.67 16.86 -3.34
CA GLN A 14 -11.92 15.63 -3.51
C GLN A 14 -10.80 16.03 -4.46
N SER A 15 -9.79 16.72 -3.93
CA SER A 15 -8.42 16.45 -4.30
C SER A 15 -8.34 14.94 -4.15
N GLN A 16 -8.61 14.24 -5.25
CA GLN A 16 -8.01 12.96 -5.50
C GLN A 16 -6.52 13.30 -5.48
N GLU A 17 -5.98 13.32 -4.27
CA GLU A 17 -4.75 12.64 -4.00
C GLU A 17 -4.94 11.27 -4.65
N GLN A 18 -4.66 11.20 -5.96
CA GLN A 18 -3.76 10.18 -6.46
C GLN A 18 -2.44 10.39 -5.70
N GLU A 19 -2.49 10.21 -4.38
CA GLU A 19 -1.46 9.53 -3.64
C GLU A 19 -1.23 8.32 -4.52
N LEU A 20 -0.11 8.33 -5.25
CA LEU A 20 0.34 7.22 -6.05
C LEU A 20 0.16 6.01 -5.15
N ALA A 21 -0.94 5.27 -5.31
CA ALA A 21 -1.25 4.15 -4.42
C ALA A 21 0.03 3.34 -4.43
N PRO A 22 0.75 3.26 -3.29
CA PRO A 22 2.14 2.90 -3.34
C PRO A 22 2.16 1.54 -4.02
N ALA A 23 2.91 1.43 -5.11
CA ALA A 23 2.76 0.32 -6.03
C ALA A 23 3.08 -0.95 -5.25
N THR A 24 2.08 -1.65 -4.74
CA THR A 24 2.32 -2.80 -3.88
C THR A 24 2.61 -4.00 -4.75
N ARG A 25 3.53 -4.85 -4.32
CA ARG A 25 3.87 -6.08 -5.03
C ARG A 25 3.77 -7.26 -4.08
N ARG A 26 3.30 -8.37 -4.64
CA ARG A 26 3.33 -9.67 -3.97
C ARG A 26 4.72 -10.27 -4.10
N VAL A 27 5.31 -10.63 -2.97
CA VAL A 27 6.60 -11.31 -2.91
C VAL A 27 6.48 -12.55 -2.04
N LYS A 28 7.30 -13.57 -2.34
CA LYS A 28 7.39 -14.78 -1.50
C LYS A 28 8.66 -14.70 -0.67
N LEU A 29 8.52 -14.75 0.66
CA LEU A 29 9.69 -14.74 1.54
C LEU A 29 10.50 -16.02 1.35
N ARG A 30 11.82 -15.88 1.26
CA ARG A 30 12.75 -17.01 1.25
C ARG A 30 13.15 -17.45 2.65
N ASN A 31 13.25 -16.49 3.57
CA ASN A 31 13.61 -16.69 4.98
C ASN A 31 12.52 -16.13 5.89
N THR A 32 12.51 -16.55 7.16
CA THR A 32 11.64 -15.95 8.16
C THR A 32 12.20 -14.58 8.52
N LEU A 33 11.41 -13.52 8.31
CA LEU A 33 11.86 -12.14 8.48
C LEU A 33 10.81 -11.31 9.21
N ASP A 34 11.29 -10.38 10.02
CA ASP A 34 10.49 -9.29 10.58
C ASP A 34 10.38 -8.19 9.52
N VAL A 35 9.19 -8.03 8.94
CA VAL A 35 8.98 -7.13 7.79
C VAL A 35 7.70 -6.33 7.98
N TYR A 36 7.68 -5.12 7.39
CA TYR A 36 6.45 -4.38 7.20
C TYR A 36 5.76 -4.86 5.93
N HIS A 37 4.49 -5.23 6.03
CA HIS A 37 3.68 -5.64 4.87
C HIS A 37 2.24 -5.18 5.03
N TYR A 38 1.45 -5.25 3.96
CA TYR A 38 0.04 -4.89 3.96
C TYR A 38 -0.85 -6.10 4.18
N VAL A 39 -1.69 -6.04 5.22
CA VAL A 39 -2.79 -6.96 5.46
C VAL A 39 -4.09 -6.19 5.33
N ASN A 40 -4.94 -6.55 4.37
CA ASN A 40 -6.22 -5.87 4.12
C ASN A 40 -6.07 -4.34 3.96
N GLY A 41 -5.02 -3.89 3.28
CA GLY A 41 -4.73 -2.47 3.05
C GLY A 41 -4.13 -1.73 4.25
N ARG A 42 -3.83 -2.42 5.36
CA ARG A 42 -3.13 -1.83 6.52
C ARG A 42 -1.68 -2.30 6.58
N ARG A 43 -0.75 -1.38 6.76
CA ARG A 43 0.66 -1.69 7.00
C ARG A 43 0.83 -2.25 8.42
N VAL A 44 1.38 -3.44 8.52
CA VAL A 44 1.61 -4.18 9.77
C VAL A 44 3.05 -4.68 9.78
N ARG A 45 3.71 -4.59 10.94
CA ARG A 45 4.99 -5.26 11.17
C ARG A 45 4.72 -6.66 11.69
N GLU A 46 5.11 -7.68 10.94
CA GLU A 46 4.90 -9.08 11.32
C GLU A 46 6.17 -9.89 11.07
N ILE A 47 6.46 -10.83 11.96
CA ILE A 47 7.45 -11.89 11.71
C ILE A 47 6.79 -12.93 10.82
N VAL A 48 7.13 -12.89 9.54
CA VAL A 48 6.53 -13.76 8.54
C VAL A 48 7.48 -14.91 8.27
N ALA A 49 6.95 -16.13 8.38
CA ALA A 49 7.73 -17.34 8.10
C ALA A 49 8.18 -17.44 6.64
N ALA A 50 9.33 -18.08 6.42
CA ALA A 50 9.80 -18.46 5.10
C ALA A 50 8.71 -19.18 4.29
N GLY A 51 8.67 -18.90 2.98
CA GLY A 51 7.72 -19.49 2.05
C GLY A 51 6.34 -18.83 2.01
N ARG A 52 6.03 -17.90 2.92
CA ARG A 52 4.78 -17.13 2.87
C ARG A 52 4.84 -16.04 1.81
N GLU A 53 3.70 -15.79 1.19
CA GLU A 53 3.49 -14.66 0.30
C GLU A 53 2.95 -13.46 1.08
N ILE A 54 3.52 -12.29 0.83
CA ILE A 54 3.11 -11.02 1.46
C ILE A 54 3.04 -9.91 0.42
N VAL A 55 2.32 -8.85 0.77
CA VAL A 55 2.18 -7.64 -0.04
C VAL A 55 3.04 -6.55 0.59
N VAL A 56 4.00 -6.01 -0.15
CA VAL A 56 4.93 -4.98 0.32
C VAL A 56 4.99 -3.83 -0.69
N ASP A 57 5.49 -2.67 -0.29
CA ASP A 57 5.68 -1.54 -1.19
C ASP A 57 6.78 -1.86 -2.23
N SER A 58 6.54 -1.59 -3.52
CA SER A 58 7.53 -1.78 -4.61
C SER A 58 8.92 -1.21 -4.32
N PRO A 59 9.10 -0.02 -3.70
CA PRO A 59 10.43 0.42 -3.30
C PRO A 59 11.10 -0.55 -2.29
N GLU A 60 10.38 -1.01 -1.26
CA GLU A 60 10.93 -1.94 -0.26
C GLU A 60 11.22 -3.33 -0.86
N VAL A 61 10.50 -3.71 -1.92
CA VAL A 61 10.75 -4.95 -2.66
C VAL A 61 12.16 -4.95 -3.27
N ALA A 62 12.66 -3.82 -3.75
CA ALA A 62 13.99 -3.75 -4.36
C ALA A 62 15.09 -4.11 -3.35
N ASP A 63 15.00 -3.57 -2.13
CA ASP A 63 15.93 -3.89 -1.04
C ASP A 63 15.82 -5.36 -0.61
N LEU A 64 14.60 -5.88 -0.50
CA LEU A 64 14.35 -7.28 -0.16
C LEU A 64 14.88 -8.26 -1.22
N ILE A 65 14.80 -7.90 -2.51
CA ILE A 65 15.38 -8.68 -3.61
C ILE A 65 16.89 -8.57 -3.59
N ALA A 66 17.44 -7.36 -3.42
CA ALA A 66 18.89 -7.14 -3.37
C ALA A 66 19.55 -7.90 -2.22
N ALA A 67 18.84 -8.07 -1.09
CA ALA A 67 19.25 -8.87 0.05
C ALA A 67 18.98 -10.38 -0.10
N ASP A 68 18.49 -10.84 -1.26
CA ASP A 68 18.15 -12.25 -1.55
C ASP A 68 17.16 -12.86 -0.53
N HIS A 69 16.33 -11.99 0.06
CA HIS A 69 15.38 -12.33 1.12
C HIS A 69 14.02 -12.77 0.59
N VAL A 70 13.70 -12.41 -0.65
CA VAL A 70 12.42 -12.68 -1.28
C VAL A 70 12.56 -13.12 -2.74
N TYR A 71 11.59 -13.87 -3.22
CA TYR A 71 11.35 -14.06 -4.65
C TYR A 71 10.36 -13.01 -5.14
N ALA A 72 10.78 -12.22 -6.12
CA ALA A 72 9.86 -11.40 -6.91
C ALA A 72 9.07 -12.33 -7.83
N LEU A 73 7.74 -12.31 -7.70
CA LEU A 73 6.82 -12.97 -8.63
C LEU A 73 6.50 -12.05 -9.80
#